data_AF-A0A5M3X3F2-F1
#
_entry.id   AF-A0A5M3X3F2-F1
#
_cell.length_a   1.000
_cell.length_b   1.000
_cell.length_c   1.000
_cell.angle_alpha   90.00
_cell.angle_beta   90.00
_cell.angle_gamma   90.00
#
_symmetry.space_group_name_H-M   'P 1'
#
loop_
_entity.id
_entity.type
_entity.pdbx_description
1 polymer ?
#
loop_
_entity_poly.entity_id
_entity_poly.type
_entity_poly.pdbx_seq_one_letter_code
_entity_poly.pdbx_strand_id
1 'polypeptide(L)'
;MAQLAHIDLLSTQADAIEAELKPLVEPLAAGLLAVMGVSVLTAAKLLGEIGDIHRFRTTGAFARHYGTAPIPVWSGDSEVHRLNRAGNRQFNAAIHRIALPRADATPAPANCLNAVNEPATTPPKAACASSNVTCQTSSIVS
;
A
#
# COMPACT_ATOMS: atom_id res chain seq x y z
N MET A 1 -34.31 18.03 -19.70
CA MET A 1 -33.58 19.30 -19.50
C MET A 1 -33.17 19.54 -18.05
N ALA A 2 -34.06 19.39 -17.04
CA ALA A 2 -33.72 19.66 -15.63
C ALA A 2 -32.58 18.78 -15.04
N GLN A 3 -32.49 17.49 -15.42
CA GLN A 3 -31.43 16.59 -14.94
C GLN A 3 -30.03 16.98 -15.45
N LEU A 4 -29.93 17.47 -16.70
CA LEU A 4 -28.65 17.89 -17.27
C LEU A 4 -28.14 19.16 -16.58
N ALA A 5 -29.01 20.15 -16.38
CA ALA A 5 -28.67 21.36 -15.64
C ALA A 5 -28.19 21.07 -14.21
N HIS A 6 -28.73 20.02 -13.57
CA HIS A 6 -28.28 19.61 -12.24
C HIS A 6 -26.88 18.99 -12.25
N ILE A 7 -26.54 18.19 -13.27
CA ILE A 7 -25.20 17.61 -13.44
C ILE A 7 -24.16 18.72 -13.67
N ASP A 8 -24.49 19.71 -14.52
CA ASP A 8 -23.60 20.85 -14.79
C ASP A 8 -23.33 21.68 -13.53
N LEU A 9 -24.37 21.90 -12.72
CA LEU A 9 -24.23 22.59 -11.44
C LEU A 9 -23.29 21.84 -10.49
N LEU A 10 -23.52 20.54 -10.30
CA LEU A 10 -22.69 19.72 -9.41
C LEU A 10 -21.24 19.62 -9.90
N SER A 11 -21.04 19.59 -11.22
CA SER A 11 -19.70 19.56 -11.81
C SER A 11 -18.96 20.87 -11.54
N THR A 12 -19.64 22.01 -11.74
CA THR A 12 -19.08 23.34 -11.43
C THR A 12 -18.74 23.48 -9.95
N GLN A 13 -19.57 22.94 -9.05
CA GLN A 13 -19.29 22.93 -7.61
C GLN A 13 -18.09 22.05 -7.26
N ALA A 14 -17.95 20.88 -7.89
CA ALA A 14 -16.80 20.02 -7.68
C ALA A 14 -15.49 20.68 -8.14
N ASP A 15 -15.51 21.33 -9.30
CA ASP A 15 -14.36 22.06 -9.86
C ASP A 15 -13.95 23.24 -8.96
N ALA A 16 -14.93 23.98 -8.42
CA ALA A 16 -14.66 25.07 -7.49
C ALA A 16 -13.98 24.57 -6.20
N ILE A 17 -14.46 23.46 -5.62
CA ILE A 17 -13.86 22.86 -4.43
C ILE A 17 -12.45 22.32 -4.72
N GLU A 18 -12.24 21.73 -5.90
CA GLU A 18 -10.90 21.28 -6.30
C GLU A 18 -9.92 22.44 -6.43
N ALA A 19 -10.37 23.57 -6.98
CA ALA A 19 -9.57 24.79 -7.09
C ALA A 19 -9.19 25.37 -5.71
N GLU A 20 -10.09 25.30 -4.73
CA GLU A 20 -9.83 25.72 -3.34
C GLU A 20 -8.87 24.76 -2.61
N LEU A 21 -8.96 23.45 -2.87
CA LEU A 21 -8.09 22.45 -2.26
C LEU A 21 -6.65 22.51 -2.78
N LYS A 22 -6.46 22.85 -4.05
CA LYS A 22 -5.15 22.88 -4.70
C LYS A 22 -4.08 23.68 -3.93
N PRO A 23 -4.28 24.96 -3.56
CA PRO A 23 -3.28 25.73 -2.83
C PRO A 23 -3.02 25.21 -1.40
N LEU A 24 -3.94 24.43 -0.82
CA LEU A 24 -3.75 23.82 0.50
C LEU A 24 -2.88 22.55 0.42
N VAL A 25 -3.05 21.77 -0.66
CA VAL A 25 -2.39 20.47 -0.83
C VAL A 25 -0.99 20.61 -1.41
N GLU A 26 -0.77 21.52 -2.35
CA GLU A 26 0.53 21.75 -3.00
C GLU A 26 1.70 21.92 -2.01
N PRO A 27 1.63 22.77 -0.96
CA PRO A 27 2.74 22.94 -0.03
C PRO A 27 2.96 21.71 0.86
N LEU A 28 1.91 20.93 1.14
CA LEU A 28 1.97 19.77 2.04
C LEU A 28 2.47 18.51 1.34
N ALA A 29 2.18 18.35 0.04
CA ALA A 29 2.35 17.08 -0.66
C ALA A 29 2.82 17.24 -2.11
N ALA A 30 3.73 18.19 -2.37
CA ALA A 30 4.34 18.39 -3.70
C ALA A 30 4.93 17.08 -4.28
N GLY A 31 5.58 16.27 -3.44
CA GLY A 31 6.13 14.97 -3.87
C GLY A 31 5.05 13.95 -4.25
N LEU A 32 3.86 14.02 -3.64
CA LEU A 32 2.73 13.14 -3.95
C LEU A 32 2.07 13.54 -5.28
N LEU A 33 1.94 14.84 -5.54
CA LEU A 33 1.42 15.37 -6.80
C LEU A 33 2.34 15.11 -8.00
N ALA A 34 3.64 14.91 -7.76
CA ALA A 34 4.58 14.50 -8.80
C ALA A 34 4.39 13.03 -9.25
N VAL A 35 3.65 12.22 -8.49
CA VAL A 35 3.40 10.82 -8.83
C VAL A 35 2.32 10.71 -9.90
N MET A 36 2.65 10.04 -11.00
CA MET A 36 1.68 9.71 -12.05
C MET A 36 0.45 9.00 -11.47
N GLY A 37 -0.74 9.51 -11.82
CA GLY A 37 -2.03 8.98 -11.37
C GLY A 37 -2.57 9.63 -10.09
N VAL A 38 -1.84 10.58 -9.49
CA VAL A 38 -2.32 11.36 -8.35
C VAL A 38 -2.91 12.70 -8.81
N SER A 39 -4.19 12.91 -8.53
CA SER A 39 -4.85 14.23 -8.65
C SER A 39 -4.85 14.98 -7.32
N VAL A 40 -5.17 16.28 -7.35
CA VAL A 40 -5.31 17.12 -6.15
C VAL A 40 -6.33 16.50 -5.18
N LEU A 41 -7.49 16.07 -5.67
CA LEU A 41 -8.52 15.43 -4.85
C LEU A 41 -8.02 14.11 -4.21
N THR A 42 -7.24 13.32 -4.96
CA THR A 42 -6.69 12.06 -4.44
C THR A 42 -5.62 12.33 -3.39
N ALA A 43 -4.75 13.32 -3.61
CA ALA A 43 -3.76 13.76 -2.64
C ALA A 43 -4.41 14.32 -1.36
N ALA A 44 -5.42 15.19 -1.50
CA ALA A 44 -6.20 15.71 -0.38
C ALA A 44 -6.83 14.58 0.45
N LYS A 45 -7.41 13.59 -0.24
CA LYS A 45 -8.01 12.42 0.43
C LYS A 45 -6.97 11.59 1.19
N LEU A 46 -5.81 11.33 0.58
CA LEU A 46 -4.73 10.62 1.26
C LEU A 46 -4.25 11.39 2.50
N LEU A 47 -4.05 12.71 2.39
CA LEU A 47 -3.68 13.54 3.53
C LEU A 47 -4.74 13.54 4.63
N GLY A 48 -6.02 13.59 4.29
CA GLY A 48 -7.11 13.51 5.25
C GLY A 48 -7.20 12.17 5.98
N GLU A 49 -6.97 11.06 5.29
CA GLU A 49 -6.96 9.71 5.89
C GLU A 49 -5.67 9.43 6.69
N ILE A 50 -4.56 10.08 6.34
CA ILE A 50 -3.29 10.01 7.09
C ILE A 50 -3.38 10.85 8.37
N GLY A 51 -3.85 12.08 8.26
CA GLY A 51 -3.79 13.07 9.32
C GLY A 51 -2.33 13.33 9.72
N ASP A 52 -2.01 13.11 10.99
CA ASP A 52 -0.63 13.22 11.49
C ASP A 52 0.17 11.94 11.20
N ILE A 53 1.18 12.07 10.32
CA ILE A 53 2.07 10.96 9.97
C ILE A 53 2.94 10.49 11.15
N HIS A 54 3.20 11.36 12.13
CA HIS A 54 4.01 11.04 13.31
C HIS A 54 3.29 10.16 14.33
N ARG A 55 1.98 9.92 14.14
CA ARG A 55 1.22 8.94 14.94
C ARG A 55 1.77 7.51 14.78
N PHE A 56 2.46 7.21 13.69
CA PHE A 56 3.03 5.88 13.43
C PHE A 56 4.49 5.79 13.86
N ARG A 57 4.79 4.84 14.76
CA ARG A 57 6.16 4.62 15.26
C ARG A 57 7.13 4.12 14.19
N THR A 58 6.62 3.40 13.18
CA THR A 58 7.43 2.80 12.12
C THR A 58 6.67 2.76 10.80
N THR A 59 7.40 2.70 9.68
CA THR A 59 6.84 2.53 8.33
C THR A 59 6.01 1.23 8.21
N GLY A 60 6.45 0.16 8.89
CA GLY A 60 5.70 -1.10 8.93
C GLY A 60 4.35 -0.97 9.67
N ALA A 61 4.28 -0.15 10.72
CA ALA A 61 3.02 0.14 11.41
C ALA A 61 2.07 0.94 10.53
N PHE A 62 2.58 1.94 9.80
CA PHE A 62 1.83 2.68 8.78
C PHE A 62 1.27 1.73 7.71
N ALA A 63 2.13 0.91 7.09
CA ALA A 63 1.72 -0.01 6.03
C ALA A 63 0.70 -1.06 6.50
N ARG A 64 0.81 -1.54 7.75
CA ARG A 64 -0.19 -2.45 8.35
C ARG A 64 -1.51 -1.75 8.64
N HIS A 65 -1.47 -0.50 9.12
CA HIS A 65 -2.68 0.28 9.43
C HIS A 65 -3.53 0.52 8.18
N TYR A 66 -2.87 0.88 7.08
CA TYR A 66 -3.54 1.12 5.81
C TYR A 66 -3.82 -0.17 5.01
N GLY A 67 -3.20 -1.30 5.37
CA GLY A 67 -3.44 -2.59 4.71
C GLY A 67 -2.57 -2.80 3.46
N THR A 68 -1.53 -2.00 3.27
CA THR A 68 -0.56 -2.14 2.17
C THR A 68 0.57 -3.13 2.50
N ALA A 69 0.77 -3.44 3.79
CA ALA A 69 1.75 -4.44 4.21
C ALA A 69 1.28 -5.87 3.88
N PRO A 70 2.10 -6.69 3.19
CA PRO A 70 1.80 -8.09 2.97
C PRO A 70 1.80 -8.88 4.29
N ILE A 71 0.94 -9.89 4.38
CA ILE A 71 0.84 -10.77 5.55
C ILE A 71 1.72 -12.00 5.29
N PRO A 72 2.79 -12.22 6.07
CA PRO A 72 3.58 -13.43 5.94
C PRO A 72 2.79 -14.63 6.45
N VAL A 73 2.80 -15.70 5.68
CA VAL A 73 2.22 -16.99 6.01
C VAL A 73 3.29 -18.04 5.79
N TRP A 74 3.43 -18.94 6.77
CA TRP A 74 4.44 -19.98 6.77
C TRP A 74 3.76 -21.34 6.61
N SER A 75 4.19 -22.10 5.62
CA SER A 75 3.85 -23.52 5.49
C SER A 75 5.16 -24.29 5.25
N GLY A 76 5.76 -24.82 6.31
CA GLY A 76 7.10 -25.42 6.24
C GLY A 76 8.18 -24.37 6.00
N ASP A 77 9.15 -24.69 5.12
CA ASP A 77 10.35 -23.88 4.83
C ASP A 77 10.11 -22.82 3.74
N SER A 78 8.85 -22.52 3.42
CA SER A 78 8.48 -21.56 2.38
C SER A 78 7.84 -20.31 2.97
N GLU A 79 8.41 -19.15 2.62
CA GLU A 79 7.86 -17.84 2.92
C GLU A 79 6.85 -17.45 1.83
N VAL A 80 5.56 -17.43 2.16
CA VAL A 80 4.49 -17.02 1.24
C VAL A 80 3.79 -15.79 1.81
N HIS A 81 3.49 -14.84 0.94
CA HIS A 81 2.81 -13.60 1.33
C HIS A 81 1.36 -13.61 0.85
N ARG A 82 0.43 -13.25 1.74
CA ARG A 82 -0.99 -13.01 1.40
C ARG A 82 -1.29 -11.51 1.40
N LEU A 83 -2.22 -11.12 0.52
CA LEU A 83 -2.78 -9.78 0.52
C LEU A 83 -3.53 -9.50 1.83
N ASN A 84 -3.21 -8.38 2.46
CA ASN A 84 -3.96 -7.88 3.60
C ASN A 84 -5.28 -7.25 3.11
N ARG A 85 -6.41 -7.80 3.54
CA ARG A 85 -7.75 -7.23 3.27
C ARG A 85 -8.25 -6.31 4.38
N ALA A 86 -7.57 -6.29 5.52
CA ALA A 86 -7.84 -5.39 6.63
C ALA A 86 -7.17 -4.03 6.40
N GLY A 87 -7.63 -3.00 7.12
CA GLY A 87 -7.10 -1.63 7.04
C GLY A 87 -8.13 -0.62 6.56
N ASN A 88 -7.66 0.57 6.18
CA ASN A 88 -8.52 1.68 5.75
C ASN A 88 -8.99 1.50 4.29
N ARG A 89 -10.29 1.26 4.12
CA ARG A 89 -10.90 1.04 2.80
C ARG A 89 -10.83 2.28 1.90
N GLN A 90 -10.92 3.49 2.45
CA GLN A 90 -10.87 4.73 1.67
C GLN A 90 -9.47 4.96 1.11
N PHE A 91 -8.44 4.74 1.93
CA PHE A 91 -7.05 4.82 1.52
C PHE A 91 -6.71 3.76 0.46
N ASN A 92 -7.15 2.52 0.66
CA ASN A 92 -6.94 1.44 -0.33
C ASN A 92 -7.64 1.71 -1.67
N ALA A 93 -8.85 2.28 -1.64
CA ALA A 93 -9.52 2.71 -2.86
C ALA A 93 -8.77 3.85 -3.57
N ALA A 94 -8.15 4.77 -2.83
CA ALA A 94 -7.31 5.82 -3.42
C ALA A 94 -6.05 5.25 -4.08
N ILE A 95 -5.33 4.35 -3.39
CA ILE A 95 -4.17 3.65 -3.98
C ILE A 95 -4.55 2.88 -5.24
N HIS A 96 -5.68 2.16 -5.20
CA HIS A 96 -6.16 1.44 -6.38
C HIS A 96 -6.41 2.37 -7.57
N ARG A 97 -7.00 3.55 -7.36
CA ARG A 97 -7.20 4.55 -8.44
C ARG A 97 -5.89 5.06 -9.01
N ILE A 98 -4.86 5.25 -8.17
CA ILE A 98 -3.51 5.65 -8.61
C ILE A 98 -2.83 4.55 -9.43
N ALA A 99 -3.08 3.28 -9.08
CA ALA A 99 -2.50 2.14 -9.77
C ALA A 99 -3.07 1.92 -11.18
N LEU A 100 -4.33 2.30 -11.45
CA LEU A 100 -4.98 2.08 -12.75
C LEU A 100 -4.22 2.74 -13.92
N PRO A 101 -3.96 4.07 -13.93
CA PRO A 101 -3.19 4.71 -14.99
C PRO A 101 -1.79 4.11 -15.18
N ARG A 102 -1.21 3.53 -14.12
CA ARG A 102 0.12 2.91 -14.16
C ARG A 102 0.11 1.52 -14.79
N ALA A 103 -0.98 0.76 -14.63
CA ALA A 103 -1.14 -0.55 -15.24
C ALA A 103 -1.34 -0.45 -16.76
N ASP A 104 -2.04 0.59 -17.21
CA ASP A 104 -2.33 0.80 -18.63
C ASP A 104 -1.10 1.31 -19.42
N ALA A 105 -0.15 1.96 -18.75
CA ALA A 105 1.04 2.58 -19.37
C ALA A 105 2.26 1.63 -19.56
N THR A 106 2.08 0.36 -19.94
CA THR A 106 3.16 -0.66 -19.90
C THR A 106 4.42 -0.39 -20.75
N PRO A 107 5.62 -0.90 -20.36
CA PRO A 107 6.03 -1.42 -19.06
C PRO A 107 6.97 -0.44 -18.32
N ALA A 108 6.81 -0.31 -17.00
CA ALA A 108 7.92 0.16 -16.17
C ALA A 108 9.11 -0.79 -16.39
N PRO A 109 10.37 -0.30 -16.49
CA PRO A 109 11.52 -1.20 -16.55
C PRO A 109 11.46 -2.14 -15.34
N ALA A 110 11.80 -3.42 -15.56
CA ALA A 110 11.69 -4.52 -14.58
C ALA A 110 12.25 -4.20 -13.17
N ASN A 111 13.05 -3.15 -13.04
CA ASN A 111 13.62 -2.66 -11.79
C ASN A 111 12.61 -1.99 -10.84
N CYS A 112 11.47 -1.47 -11.32
CA CYS A 112 10.53 -0.72 -10.47
C CYS A 112 9.68 -1.62 -9.56
N LEU A 113 9.36 -2.84 -10.01
CA LEU A 113 8.68 -3.85 -9.19
C LEU A 113 9.63 -4.46 -8.16
N ASN A 114 10.92 -4.59 -8.50
CA ASN A 114 11.93 -5.17 -7.62
C ASN A 114 12.32 -4.27 -6.43
N ALA A 115 12.11 -2.95 -6.52
CA ALA A 115 12.36 -2.03 -5.41
C ALA A 115 11.36 -2.17 -4.25
N VAL A 116 10.15 -2.72 -4.51
CA VAL A 116 9.18 -3.05 -3.44
C VAL A 116 9.55 -4.36 -2.72
N ASN A 117 10.42 -5.17 -3.34
CA ASN A 117 10.91 -6.42 -2.80
C ASN A 117 12.21 -6.26 -1.98
N GLU A 118 12.72 -5.03 -1.78
CA GLU A 118 13.76 -4.85 -0.78
C GLU A 118 13.16 -5.09 0.60
N PRO A 119 13.64 -6.10 1.35
CA PRO A 119 13.06 -6.43 2.63
C PRO A 119 13.22 -5.21 3.54
N ALA A 120 12.10 -4.70 4.05
CA ALA A 120 12.12 -3.82 5.21
C ALA A 120 12.99 -4.52 6.25
N THR A 121 14.19 -4.01 6.49
CA THR A 121 15.32 -4.65 7.19
C THR A 121 14.81 -5.40 8.42
N THR A 122 14.55 -6.70 8.27
CA THR A 122 14.25 -7.58 9.37
C THR A 122 15.59 -7.83 10.06
N PRO A 123 15.73 -7.55 11.36
CA PRO A 123 16.90 -8.03 12.09
C PRO A 123 16.94 -9.56 11.91
N PRO A 124 18.11 -10.15 11.63
CA PRO A 124 18.21 -11.58 11.35
C PRO A 124 17.60 -12.35 12.51
N LYS A 125 16.52 -13.09 12.24
CA LYS A 125 15.91 -13.98 13.22
C LYS A 125 16.95 -15.06 13.48
N ALA A 126 17.44 -15.11 14.71
CA ALA A 126 18.41 -16.09 15.18
C ALA A 126 18.03 -17.49 14.68
N ALA A 127 18.97 -18.15 14.01
CA ALA A 127 18.85 -19.54 13.61
C ALA A 127 18.50 -20.38 14.83
N CYS A 128 17.39 -21.12 14.79
CA CYS A 128 17.21 -22.27 15.64
C CYS A 128 18.21 -23.34 15.17
N ALA A 129 19.44 -23.26 15.68
CA ALA A 129 20.34 -24.40 15.70
C ALA A 129 19.84 -25.35 16.80
N SER A 130 19.14 -26.41 16.41
CA SER A 130 19.09 -27.63 17.21
C SER A 130 19.08 -28.84 16.28
N SER A 131 20.30 -29.23 15.92
CA SER A 131 20.81 -30.59 16.09
C SER A 131 20.01 -31.76 15.52
N ASN A 132 20.60 -32.34 14.47
CA ASN A 132 20.44 -33.72 14.02
C ASN A 132 20.06 -34.70 15.15
N VAL A 133 18.84 -35.22 15.10
CA VAL A 133 18.56 -36.59 15.55
C VAL A 133 18.04 -37.33 14.32
N THR A 134 18.94 -38.07 13.70
CA THR A 134 18.66 -39.04 12.65
C THR A 134 17.62 -40.04 13.14
N CYS A 135 16.45 -40.03 12.51
CA CYS A 135 15.57 -41.19 12.46
C CYS A 135 16.31 -42.34 11.76
N GLN A 136 16.94 -43.22 12.53
CA GLN A 136 17.30 -44.55 12.06
C GLN A 136 16.37 -45.57 12.70
N THR A 137 15.44 -46.05 11.88
CA THR A 137 14.82 -47.36 11.96
C THR A 137 15.91 -48.42 12.06
N SER A 138 15.89 -49.23 13.11
CA SER A 138 16.53 -50.55 13.15
C SER A 138 15.77 -51.45 14.13
N SER A 139 14.95 -52.30 13.54
CA SER A 139 14.73 -53.71 13.85
C SER A 139 15.52 -54.27 15.05
N ILE A 140 14.85 -54.98 15.97
CA ILE A 140 15.09 -56.39 16.34
C ILE A 140 14.43 -56.73 17.70
N VAL A 141 13.65 -57.81 17.63
CA VAL A 141 13.12 -58.73 18.65
C VAL A 141 14.04 -58.94 19.88
N SER A 142 13.45 -58.91 21.08
CA SER A 142 13.53 -59.93 22.15
C SER A 142 12.44 -59.69 23.19
#